data_AF-A0A3Q8WAT3-F1
#
_entry.id   AF-A0A3Q8WAT3-F1
#
_cell.length_a   1.000
_cell.length_b   1.000
_cell.length_c   1.000
_cell.angle_alpha   90.00
_cell.angle_beta   90.00
_cell.angle_gamma   90.00
#
_symmetry.space_group_name_H-M   'P 1'
#
loop_
_entity.id
_entity.type
_entity.pdbx_description
1 polymer ?
#
loop_
_entity_poly.entity_id
_entity_poly.type
_entity_poly.pdbx_seq_one_letter_code
_entity_poly.pdbx_strand_id
1 'polypeptide(L)'
;MGSRDEREPGGPGARSRGPDRRRVLGVAAGLAGAWPAGTGPAGAQARGGRTAARTTPGAGALDVPAENSLPGDPGWRVVRPGAPHAVEGYASRTSVAPGEPFDLYVSTRSGSYTVSAYRMGWYAGARARLVWRSAPAPGTRQKAPVVDGPTRTVRADWRPSMAVDTTGWPEGCYLLRLDTADGRAQSLVPLTVRSRTTAGRLVVVNSVATWQAYNRWGGADLYRGGTGKKDSRSLAVSFDRPYAARHGAGQFSFFEAPLIALAERTGLPIAYVTGIDVAREPGLLLGATAIVSLGHDEYWSPRQRRHVMRARDRGSNLAVLGANCCYRRVRFEPSSVGPDRTVVCFKEDYEADPGYRAGLPPTNDFRRAPLPQPESELHGMMYDGYPVDAPYVVAAPSHWLLAGTGARYGDAFAHLVGVEYDRVHPDFPAPGPIEVIARSPVICKGRRTTAESAYLTLPSGAGVFTAGTMRWVEALDATGSGGKANHGMDGRAGAFTRAVTENLLRAFSRGPAGLTHRPV
;
A
#
# COMPACT_ATOMS: atom_id res chain seq x y z
N MET A 1 -24.48 -4.62 -64.72
CA MET A 1 -23.21 -4.92 -65.41
C MET A 1 -22.12 -4.17 -64.63
N GLY A 2 -21.31 -4.81 -63.78
CA GLY A 2 -20.09 -5.57 -64.15
C GLY A 2 -19.08 -4.66 -64.86
N SER A 3 -17.79 -4.53 -64.52
CA SER A 3 -16.88 -5.08 -63.51
C SER A 3 -15.47 -4.49 -63.81
N ARG A 4 -14.55 -4.52 -62.82
CA ARG A 4 -13.06 -4.42 -62.89
C ARG A 4 -12.43 -3.01 -62.96
N ASP A 5 -11.69 -2.60 -61.93
CA ASP A 5 -10.23 -2.76 -61.63
C ASP A 5 -9.44 -1.56 -62.24
N GLU A 6 -8.43 -0.92 -61.65
CA GLU A 6 -7.53 -1.22 -60.54
C GLU A 6 -6.68 0.05 -60.20
N ARG A 7 -6.16 0.10 -58.96
CA ARG A 7 -4.91 0.78 -58.48
C ARG A 7 -4.81 2.31 -58.36
N GLU A 8 -4.58 2.76 -57.13
CA GLU A 8 -3.45 3.64 -56.75
C GLU A 8 -2.98 3.37 -55.29
N PRO A 9 -1.73 3.73 -54.92
CA PRO A 9 -0.95 3.09 -53.86
C PRO A 9 -0.96 3.84 -52.51
N GLY A 10 -0.58 3.10 -51.46
CA GLY A 10 -0.47 3.60 -50.09
C GLY A 10 0.88 4.23 -49.72
N GLY A 11 0.84 4.99 -48.61
CA GLY A 11 2.00 5.45 -47.83
C GLY A 11 1.53 6.22 -46.60
N PRO A 12 2.17 6.09 -45.42
CA PRO A 12 1.45 5.93 -44.16
C PRO A 12 1.31 7.19 -43.31
N GLY A 13 0.11 7.39 -42.76
CA GLY A 13 -0.17 8.37 -41.71
C GLY A 13 0.47 7.99 -40.37
N ALA A 14 1.30 8.88 -39.85
CA ALA A 14 1.91 8.82 -38.53
C ALA A 14 0.82 8.72 -37.44
N ARG A 15 0.72 7.54 -36.80
CA ARG A 15 -0.09 7.37 -35.59
C ARG A 15 0.73 7.84 -34.38
N SER A 16 0.22 8.87 -33.74
CA SER A 16 0.75 9.45 -32.51
C SER A 16 0.80 8.40 -31.39
N ARG A 17 2.01 8.16 -30.87
CA ARG A 17 2.24 7.35 -29.68
C ARG A 17 1.78 8.14 -28.45
N GLY A 18 0.71 7.71 -27.79
CA GLY A 18 0.36 8.19 -26.45
C GLY A 18 1.43 7.78 -25.42
N PRO A 19 1.69 8.59 -24.39
CA PRO A 19 2.75 8.32 -23.43
C PRO A 19 2.45 7.10 -22.57
N ASP A 20 3.48 6.27 -22.40
CA ASP A 20 3.48 5.04 -21.61
C ASP A 20 3.47 5.34 -20.10
N ARG A 21 2.88 4.44 -19.30
CA ARG A 21 2.58 4.52 -17.84
C ARG A 21 3.80 4.71 -16.91
N ARG A 22 4.97 5.12 -17.40
CA ARG A 22 6.23 5.15 -16.65
C ARG A 22 7.16 6.29 -17.11
N ARG A 23 7.23 7.38 -16.33
CA ARG A 23 8.44 8.22 -16.23
C ARG A 23 8.38 9.27 -15.11
N VAL A 24 7.99 8.91 -13.87
CA VAL A 24 8.22 9.79 -12.71
C VAL A 24 8.49 8.96 -11.44
N LEU A 25 9.59 8.19 -11.38
CA LEU A 25 10.14 7.65 -10.12
C LEU A 25 11.65 7.37 -10.27
N GLY A 26 12.51 8.14 -9.59
CA GLY A 26 13.98 8.03 -9.52
C GLY A 26 14.69 9.18 -10.27
N VAL A 27 15.71 9.90 -9.77
CA VAL A 27 16.88 9.54 -8.94
C VAL A 27 17.43 10.81 -8.25
N ALA A 28 18.03 10.69 -7.05
CA ALA A 28 19.05 11.64 -6.56
C ALA A 28 20.10 10.91 -5.69
N ALA A 29 21.33 10.81 -6.20
CA ALA A 29 22.58 10.77 -5.43
C ALA A 29 22.95 12.22 -5.09
N GLY A 30 23.63 12.64 -4.03
CA GLY A 30 24.57 11.99 -3.11
C GLY A 30 25.69 13.01 -2.90
N LEU A 31 26.07 13.34 -1.66
CA LEU A 31 27.36 13.97 -1.32
C LEU A 31 27.69 13.68 0.15
N ALA A 32 28.92 13.20 0.37
CA ALA A 32 29.46 12.75 1.64
C ALA A 32 30.32 13.86 2.29
N GLY A 33 30.29 13.93 3.62
CA GLY A 33 31.24 14.68 4.43
C GLY A 33 31.80 13.76 5.52
N ALA A 34 33.12 13.65 5.59
CA ALA A 34 33.88 12.84 6.54
C ALA A 34 34.26 13.64 7.78
N TRP A 35 34.46 12.96 8.93
CA TRP A 35 35.46 13.17 10.01
C TRP A 35 35.01 12.47 11.33
N PRO A 36 35.88 12.27 12.34
CA PRO A 36 36.71 11.07 12.48
C PRO A 36 36.40 10.27 13.77
N ALA A 37 37.13 9.17 13.91
CA ALA A 37 37.04 8.19 15.00
C ALA A 37 37.44 8.73 16.39
N GLY A 38 36.81 8.18 17.42
CA GLY A 38 37.23 8.27 18.82
C GLY A 38 37.00 6.93 19.52
N THR A 39 38.08 6.24 19.85
CA THR A 39 38.16 4.99 20.60
C THR A 39 38.12 5.21 22.10
N GLY A 40 37.52 4.30 22.87
CA GLY A 40 37.71 4.23 24.32
C GLY A 40 36.79 3.20 25.00
N PRO A 41 37.31 2.12 25.62
CA PRO A 41 36.54 1.04 26.21
C PRO A 41 36.39 1.17 27.74
N ALA A 42 35.30 0.63 28.30
CA ALA A 42 35.15 0.13 29.68
C ALA A 42 33.65 -0.11 29.93
N GLY A 43 33.16 -1.13 30.63
CA GLY A 43 33.74 -2.23 31.36
C GLY A 43 32.56 -3.08 31.82
N ALA A 44 32.71 -4.40 31.77
CA ALA A 44 31.69 -5.34 32.20
C ALA A 44 31.51 -5.32 33.72
N GLN A 45 30.28 -5.48 34.19
CA GLN A 45 30.04 -6.11 35.49
C GLN A 45 28.69 -6.84 35.50
N ALA A 46 28.80 -8.16 35.61
CA ALA A 46 27.72 -9.09 35.85
C ALA A 46 27.29 -9.05 37.33
N ARG A 47 25.98 -9.07 37.59
CA ARG A 47 25.42 -9.52 38.87
C ARG A 47 24.22 -10.42 38.62
N GLY A 48 24.28 -11.59 39.27
CA GLY A 48 23.41 -12.72 39.04
C GLY A 48 22.00 -12.60 39.61
N GLY A 49 21.05 -13.18 38.87
CA GLY A 49 20.26 -14.33 39.31
C GLY A 49 19.38 -14.19 40.54
N ARG A 50 18.15 -13.69 40.34
CA ARG A 50 16.96 -14.20 41.04
C ARG A 50 15.84 -14.41 40.01
N THR A 51 15.58 -15.67 39.69
CA THR A 51 14.50 -16.12 38.82
C THR A 51 13.15 -15.93 39.51
N ALA A 52 12.54 -14.76 39.34
CA ALA A 52 11.09 -14.63 39.44
C ALA A 52 10.50 -15.15 38.13
N ALA A 53 9.68 -16.20 38.20
CA ALA A 53 8.89 -16.66 37.08
C ALA A 53 7.97 -15.51 36.64
N ARG A 54 8.41 -14.77 35.61
CA ARG A 54 7.69 -13.65 35.05
C ARG A 54 6.58 -14.24 34.18
N THR A 55 5.38 -14.31 34.75
CA THR A 55 4.15 -14.47 33.99
C THR A 55 4.18 -13.48 32.83
N THR A 56 4.20 -13.99 31.60
CA THR A 56 4.19 -13.16 30.40
C THR A 56 2.87 -12.41 30.40
N PRO A 57 2.83 -11.07 30.43
CA PRO A 57 1.59 -10.35 30.19
C PRO A 57 1.11 -10.77 28.80
N GLY A 58 -0.13 -11.24 28.69
CA GLY A 58 -0.77 -11.43 27.40
C GLY A 58 -0.59 -10.14 26.60
N ALA A 59 -0.01 -10.24 25.40
CA ALA A 59 0.34 -9.08 24.58
C ALA A 59 -0.88 -8.17 24.43
N GLY A 60 -0.88 -7.07 25.19
CA GLY A 60 -1.88 -6.01 25.08
C GLY A 60 -1.83 -5.36 23.69
N ALA A 61 -2.85 -4.57 23.37
CA ALA A 61 -2.79 -3.70 22.19
C ALA A 61 -1.57 -2.78 22.27
N LEU A 62 -1.03 -2.37 21.11
CA LEU A 62 0.09 -1.44 21.04
C LEU A 62 -0.24 -0.12 21.73
N ASP A 63 0.60 0.24 22.71
CA ASP A 63 0.67 1.60 23.24
C ASP A 63 1.55 2.44 22.29
N VAL A 64 0.90 3.17 21.38
CA VAL A 64 1.57 3.98 20.35
C VAL A 64 2.46 5.07 20.96
N PRO A 65 2.02 5.87 21.96
CA PRO A 65 2.90 6.79 22.67
C PRO A 65 4.13 6.12 23.30
N ALA A 66 3.95 5.00 24.01
CA ALA A 66 5.07 4.31 24.64
C ALA A 66 6.07 3.77 23.60
N GLU A 67 5.57 3.14 22.54
CA GLU A 67 6.40 2.65 21.43
C GLU A 67 7.18 3.79 20.74
N ASN A 68 6.53 4.93 20.51
CA ASN A 68 7.17 6.10 19.88
C ASN A 68 8.20 6.81 20.77
N SER A 69 8.18 6.57 22.08
CA SER A 69 9.20 7.11 22.99
C SER A 69 10.53 6.37 22.90
N LEU A 70 10.55 5.20 22.27
CA LEU A 70 11.77 4.43 22.04
C LEU A 70 12.64 5.09 20.94
N PRO A 71 13.98 4.92 20.99
CA PRO A 71 14.88 5.49 20.00
C PRO A 71 14.59 4.98 18.59
N GLY A 72 14.43 5.91 17.65
CA GLY A 72 14.35 5.60 16.24
C GLY A 72 15.73 5.32 15.61
N ASP A 73 15.73 4.65 14.46
CA ASP A 73 16.93 4.35 13.67
C ASP A 73 16.64 4.68 12.19
N PRO A 74 17.24 5.74 11.61
CA PRO A 74 17.06 6.09 10.19
C PRO A 74 17.81 5.14 9.24
N GLY A 75 18.61 4.23 9.80
CA GLY A 75 19.40 3.23 9.10
C GLY A 75 18.59 2.17 8.39
N TRP A 76 17.25 2.19 8.39
CA TRP A 76 16.42 1.28 7.58
C TRP A 76 16.56 1.50 6.07
N ARG A 77 16.98 2.70 5.65
CA ARG A 77 17.05 3.07 4.23
C ARG A 77 18.09 2.23 3.48
N VAL A 78 17.78 1.91 2.23
CA VAL A 78 18.73 1.32 1.29
C VAL A 78 19.57 2.45 0.71
N VAL A 79 20.86 2.47 1.05
CA VAL A 79 21.85 3.43 0.55
C VAL A 79 22.80 2.81 -0.47
N ARG A 80 22.89 1.48 -0.50
CA ARG A 80 23.68 0.70 -1.46
C ARG A 80 22.81 -0.38 -2.09
N PRO A 81 22.01 -0.07 -3.12
CA PRO A 81 21.11 -1.07 -3.71
C PRO A 81 21.85 -2.24 -4.40
N GLY A 82 23.12 -2.06 -4.76
CA GLY A 82 23.92 -3.07 -5.46
C GLY A 82 23.52 -3.26 -6.92
N ALA A 83 24.17 -4.23 -7.57
CA ALA A 83 23.82 -4.65 -8.93
C ALA A 83 22.48 -5.40 -8.94
N PRO A 84 21.79 -5.50 -10.10
CA PRO A 84 20.60 -6.34 -10.23
C PRO A 84 20.85 -7.75 -9.69
N HIS A 85 19.92 -8.25 -8.88
CA HIS A 85 20.00 -9.58 -8.24
C HIS A 85 21.23 -9.79 -7.34
N ALA A 86 21.83 -8.71 -6.80
CA ALA A 86 22.94 -8.84 -5.85
C ALA A 86 22.48 -9.45 -4.51
N VAL A 87 21.37 -8.97 -3.96
CA VAL A 87 20.64 -9.55 -2.82
C VAL A 87 19.16 -9.21 -2.94
N GLU A 88 18.29 -10.19 -2.72
CA GLU A 88 16.84 -10.04 -2.77
C GLU A 88 16.17 -11.14 -1.94
N GLY A 89 14.95 -10.88 -1.45
CA GLY A 89 14.22 -11.85 -0.66
C GLY A 89 12.72 -11.61 -0.60
N TYR A 90 12.03 -12.59 -0.02
CA TYR A 90 10.61 -12.52 0.30
C TYR A 90 10.30 -13.34 1.55
N ALA A 91 9.19 -13.03 2.21
CA ALA A 91 8.69 -13.77 3.36
C ALA A 91 7.64 -14.82 2.93
N SER A 92 7.59 -15.94 3.65
CA SER A 92 6.55 -17.00 3.50
C SER A 92 5.13 -16.49 3.74
N ARG A 93 4.96 -15.33 4.39
CA ARG A 93 3.67 -14.72 4.73
C ARG A 93 3.71 -13.22 4.47
N THR A 94 2.55 -12.64 4.14
CA THR A 94 2.37 -11.19 4.09
C THR A 94 2.18 -10.59 5.48
N SER A 95 1.68 -11.40 6.41
CA SER A 95 1.42 -11.04 7.78
C SER A 95 1.63 -12.22 8.74
N VAL A 96 1.98 -11.91 9.99
CA VAL A 96 2.06 -12.84 11.13
C VAL A 96 1.48 -12.18 12.37
N ALA A 97 0.94 -12.96 13.31
CA ALA A 97 0.63 -12.44 14.64
C ALA A 97 1.93 -12.17 15.42
N PRO A 98 1.93 -11.31 16.47
CA PRO A 98 3.08 -11.15 17.36
C PRO A 98 3.51 -12.50 17.94
N GLY A 99 4.80 -12.82 17.84
CA GLY A 99 5.37 -14.10 18.28
C GLY A 99 5.16 -15.27 17.31
N GLU A 100 4.42 -15.11 16.22
CA GLU A 100 4.32 -16.12 15.17
C GLU A 100 5.56 -16.03 14.25
N PRO A 101 6.31 -17.12 14.06
CA PRO A 101 7.49 -17.11 13.20
C PRO A 101 7.11 -17.16 11.73
N PHE A 102 8.05 -16.76 10.86
CA PHE A 102 7.94 -16.95 9.42
C PHE A 102 9.29 -17.31 8.80
N ASP A 103 9.25 -18.01 7.68
CA ASP A 103 10.44 -18.27 6.88
C ASP A 103 10.76 -17.09 5.94
N LEU A 104 12.03 -16.73 5.90
CA LEU A 104 12.61 -15.79 4.95
C LEU A 104 13.37 -16.55 3.86
N TYR A 105 13.12 -16.16 2.61
CA TYR A 105 13.75 -16.71 1.42
C TYR A 105 14.68 -15.65 0.83
N VAL A 106 15.98 -15.95 0.76
CA VAL A 106 16.99 -15.00 0.30
C VAL A 106 17.83 -15.62 -0.82
N SER A 107 18.06 -14.85 -1.86
CA SER A 107 19.05 -15.12 -2.90
C SER A 107 20.09 -14.02 -2.89
N THR A 108 21.36 -14.39 -2.85
CA THR A 108 22.47 -13.44 -2.87
C THR A 108 23.68 -14.01 -3.57
N ARG A 109 24.49 -13.13 -4.17
CA ARG A 109 25.80 -13.49 -4.73
C ARG A 109 26.92 -13.42 -3.69
N SER A 110 26.68 -12.80 -2.54
CA SER A 110 27.64 -12.70 -1.45
C SER A 110 27.71 -14.01 -0.66
N GLY A 111 28.87 -14.34 -0.08
CA GLY A 111 29.03 -15.57 0.72
C GLY A 111 28.25 -15.57 2.03
N SER A 112 27.86 -14.38 2.53
CA SER A 112 26.98 -14.24 3.69
C SER A 112 26.24 -12.90 3.68
N TYR A 113 25.20 -12.80 4.50
CA TYR A 113 24.41 -11.60 4.70
C TYR A 113 23.89 -11.50 6.14
N THR A 114 23.45 -10.31 6.54
CA THR A 114 22.71 -10.11 7.79
C THR A 114 21.32 -9.56 7.48
N VAL A 115 20.39 -9.77 8.41
CA VAL A 115 19.03 -9.23 8.33
C VAL A 115 18.80 -8.31 9.51
N SER A 116 18.31 -7.11 9.26
CA SER A 116 17.91 -6.14 10.28
C SER A 116 16.43 -5.84 10.13
N ALA A 117 15.62 -6.10 11.14
CA ALA A 117 14.19 -5.83 11.11
C ALA A 117 13.89 -4.46 11.71
N TYR A 118 13.25 -3.61 10.92
CA TYR A 118 12.86 -2.26 11.30
C TYR A 118 11.35 -2.17 11.43
N ARG A 119 10.83 -1.85 12.62
CA ARG A 119 9.42 -1.49 12.80
C ARG A 119 9.23 -0.07 12.27
N MET A 120 8.33 0.11 11.34
CA MET A 120 8.05 1.37 10.67
C MET A 120 7.05 2.18 11.51
N GLY A 121 7.29 3.49 11.67
CA GLY A 121 6.53 4.31 12.62
C GLY A 121 6.98 5.77 12.65
N TRP A 122 6.58 6.53 13.68
CA TRP A 122 6.98 7.93 13.82
C TRP A 122 8.42 8.10 14.36
N TYR A 123 8.67 7.60 15.56
CA TYR A 123 9.98 7.63 16.25
C TYR A 123 10.73 8.97 16.13
N ALA A 124 10.07 10.06 16.53
CA ALA A 124 10.60 11.43 16.45
C ALA A 124 11.10 11.84 15.04
N GLY A 125 10.52 11.25 13.99
CA GLY A 125 10.87 11.53 12.60
C GLY A 125 11.93 10.59 12.00
N ALA A 126 12.49 9.63 12.75
CA ALA A 126 13.43 8.64 12.22
C ALA A 126 12.77 7.65 11.24
N ARG A 127 11.44 7.53 11.30
CA ARG A 127 10.57 6.70 10.45
C ARG A 127 10.65 5.18 10.67
N ALA A 128 11.56 4.72 11.51
CA ALA A 128 11.59 3.34 11.97
C ALA A 128 12.37 3.19 13.27
N ARG A 129 12.25 2.03 13.90
CA ARG A 129 13.09 1.55 14.99
C ARG A 129 13.64 0.18 14.65
N LEU A 130 14.94 -0.03 14.88
CA LEU A 130 15.53 -1.36 14.79
C LEU A 130 15.01 -2.24 15.95
N VAL A 131 14.34 -3.34 15.63
CA VAL A 131 13.79 -4.26 16.63
C VAL A 131 14.62 -5.53 16.81
N TRP A 132 15.34 -5.93 15.76
CA TRP A 132 16.03 -7.20 15.73
C TRP A 132 17.10 -7.20 14.64
N ARG A 133 18.19 -7.94 14.89
CA ARG A 133 19.24 -8.20 13.91
C ARG A 133 19.68 -9.66 14.01
N SER A 134 19.84 -10.31 12.87
CA SER A 134 20.34 -11.68 12.79
C SER A 134 21.84 -11.75 13.04
N ALA A 135 22.32 -12.93 13.46
CA ALA A 135 23.70 -13.33 13.18
C ALA A 135 23.93 -13.40 11.65
N PRO A 136 25.19 -13.35 11.16
CA PRO A 136 25.48 -13.60 9.76
C PRO A 136 24.94 -14.96 9.31
N ALA A 137 24.19 -14.98 8.22
CA ALA A 137 23.65 -16.18 7.59
C ALA A 137 24.44 -16.51 6.30
N PRO A 138 24.61 -17.80 5.96
CA PRO A 138 25.27 -18.18 4.72
C PRO A 138 24.47 -17.68 3.51
N GLY A 139 25.16 -17.08 2.56
CA GLY A 139 24.59 -16.58 1.32
C GLY A 139 24.60 -17.66 0.25
N THR A 140 23.52 -17.76 -0.52
CA THR A 140 23.43 -18.69 -1.65
C THR A 140 22.65 -18.04 -2.77
N ARG A 141 23.12 -18.22 -4.00
CA ARG A 141 22.37 -17.83 -5.20
C ARG A 141 21.32 -18.91 -5.48
N GLN A 142 20.06 -18.58 -5.26
CA GLN A 142 18.93 -19.48 -5.47
C GLN A 142 18.58 -19.59 -6.97
N LYS A 143 17.64 -20.49 -7.29
CA LYS A 143 17.18 -20.78 -8.66
C LYS A 143 16.67 -19.53 -9.38
N ALA A 144 16.76 -19.55 -10.72
CA ALA A 144 16.12 -18.56 -11.56
C ALA A 144 14.58 -18.64 -11.44
N PRO A 145 13.84 -17.54 -11.74
CA PRO A 145 12.38 -17.54 -11.70
C PRO A 145 11.77 -18.62 -12.60
N VAL A 146 10.67 -19.20 -12.15
CA VAL A 146 9.84 -20.15 -12.91
C VAL A 146 8.56 -19.47 -13.35
N VAL A 147 8.10 -19.78 -14.57
CA VAL A 147 6.82 -19.28 -15.11
C VAL A 147 5.85 -20.45 -15.22
N ASP A 148 4.71 -20.35 -14.54
CA ASP A 148 3.59 -21.27 -14.71
C ASP A 148 2.83 -20.95 -16.01
N GLY A 149 2.76 -21.90 -16.93
CA GLY A 149 2.32 -21.69 -18.31
C GLY A 149 0.88 -21.16 -18.47
N PRO A 150 -0.14 -21.79 -17.87
CA PRO A 150 -1.55 -21.43 -18.07
C PRO A 150 -1.88 -20.00 -17.64
N THR A 151 -1.31 -19.53 -16.54
CA THR A 151 -1.57 -18.21 -15.95
C THR A 151 -0.43 -17.22 -16.19
N ARG A 152 0.69 -17.67 -16.76
CA ARG A 152 1.95 -16.93 -16.90
C ARG A 152 2.42 -16.36 -15.57
N THR A 153 2.17 -17.10 -14.48
CA THR A 153 2.51 -16.67 -13.12
C THR A 153 3.99 -16.90 -12.86
N VAL A 154 4.69 -15.83 -12.48
CA VAL A 154 6.10 -15.88 -12.11
C VAL A 154 6.21 -16.21 -10.62
N ARG A 155 7.09 -17.15 -10.27
CA ARG A 155 7.45 -17.54 -8.89
C ARG A 155 8.95 -17.80 -8.77
N ALA A 156 9.49 -17.74 -7.55
CA ALA A 156 10.92 -17.93 -7.31
C ALA A 156 11.31 -19.40 -7.09
N ASP A 157 10.46 -20.20 -6.43
CA ASP A 157 10.76 -21.58 -6.01
C ASP A 157 12.06 -21.73 -5.20
N TRP A 158 12.35 -20.72 -4.38
CA TRP A 158 13.52 -20.75 -3.51
C TRP A 158 13.27 -21.65 -2.31
N ARG A 159 14.36 -22.18 -1.74
CA ARG A 159 14.31 -22.87 -0.45
C ARG A 159 14.34 -21.84 0.68
N PRO A 160 13.71 -22.11 1.84
CA PRO A 160 13.83 -21.26 3.02
C PRO A 160 15.31 -21.04 3.37
N SER A 161 15.69 -19.81 3.69
CA SER A 161 17.05 -19.45 4.07
C SER A 161 17.21 -19.35 5.59
N MET A 162 16.19 -18.82 6.28
CA MET A 162 16.16 -18.76 7.74
C MET A 162 14.72 -18.61 8.25
N ALA A 163 14.45 -19.16 9.44
CA ALA A 163 13.25 -18.84 10.21
C ALA A 163 13.50 -17.59 11.05
N VAL A 164 12.54 -16.66 11.06
CA VAL A 164 12.58 -15.43 11.86
C VAL A 164 11.51 -15.52 12.94
N ASP A 165 11.94 -15.53 14.19
CA ASP A 165 11.07 -15.46 15.37
C ASP A 165 10.71 -14.00 15.65
N THR A 166 9.41 -13.73 15.77
CA THR A 166 8.86 -12.40 16.05
C THR A 166 8.49 -12.23 17.54
N THR A 167 8.98 -13.11 18.41
CA THR A 167 8.80 -12.99 19.86
C THR A 167 9.29 -11.64 20.36
N GLY A 168 8.39 -10.90 21.04
CA GLY A 168 8.66 -9.55 21.54
C GLY A 168 8.54 -8.44 20.49
N TRP A 169 8.23 -8.74 19.24
CA TRP A 169 7.99 -7.71 18.22
C TRP A 169 6.60 -7.08 18.44
N PRO A 170 6.49 -5.75 18.55
CA PRO A 170 5.20 -5.08 18.59
C PRO A 170 4.43 -5.28 17.28
N GLU A 171 3.11 -5.21 17.32
CA GLU A 171 2.29 -5.08 16.10
C GLU A 171 2.69 -3.81 15.31
N GLY A 172 2.64 -3.88 13.99
CA GLY A 172 3.15 -2.83 13.11
C GLY A 172 3.55 -3.33 11.73
N CYS A 173 3.95 -2.40 10.88
CA CYS A 173 4.56 -2.72 9.59
C CYS A 173 6.09 -2.77 9.73
N TYR A 174 6.72 -3.72 9.06
CA TYR A 174 8.15 -3.97 9.15
C TYR A 174 8.80 -3.96 7.79
N LEU A 175 10.01 -3.42 7.74
CA LEU A 175 10.95 -3.63 6.65
C LEU A 175 12.14 -4.41 7.17
N LEU A 176 12.35 -5.62 6.66
CA LEU A 176 13.55 -6.40 6.91
C LEU A 176 14.60 -6.02 5.87
N ARG A 177 15.67 -5.35 6.28
CA ARG A 177 16.80 -5.04 5.41
C ARG A 177 17.78 -6.19 5.36
N LEU A 178 18.10 -6.62 4.16
CA LEU A 178 19.15 -7.58 3.86
C LEU A 178 20.42 -6.78 3.56
N ASP A 179 21.53 -7.08 4.25
CA ASP A 179 22.82 -6.44 4.07
C ASP A 179 23.86 -7.50 3.71
N THR A 180 24.50 -7.41 2.53
CA THR A 180 25.57 -8.35 2.15
C THR A 180 26.84 -8.11 2.96
N ALA A 181 27.56 -9.18 3.31
CA ALA A 181 28.75 -9.08 4.16
C ALA A 181 29.92 -8.31 3.50
N ASP A 182 29.97 -8.30 2.16
CA ASP A 182 30.91 -7.47 1.40
C ASP A 182 30.55 -5.96 1.41
N GLY A 183 29.42 -5.59 2.00
CA GLY A 183 28.92 -4.22 2.10
C GLY A 183 28.42 -3.62 0.78
N ARG A 184 28.33 -4.39 -0.30
CA ARG A 184 28.07 -3.88 -1.66
C ARG A 184 26.59 -3.79 -2.03
N ALA A 185 25.71 -4.50 -1.34
CA ALA A 185 24.30 -4.55 -1.70
C ALA A 185 23.36 -4.62 -0.49
N GLN A 186 22.20 -4.00 -0.65
CA GLN A 186 21.11 -3.95 0.31
C GLN A 186 19.77 -4.09 -0.41
N SER A 187 18.84 -4.79 0.21
CA SER A 187 17.43 -4.86 -0.22
C SER A 187 16.50 -4.97 0.97
N LEU A 188 15.20 -4.89 0.73
CA LEU A 188 14.15 -4.87 1.74
C LEU A 188 13.15 -6.00 1.51
N VAL A 189 12.54 -6.49 2.59
CA VAL A 189 11.42 -7.41 2.56
C VAL A 189 10.33 -6.87 3.51
N PRO A 190 9.14 -6.48 2.99
CA PRO A 190 8.07 -5.98 3.83
C PRO A 190 7.33 -7.13 4.52
N LEU A 191 6.89 -6.89 5.75
CA LEU A 191 6.05 -7.80 6.54
C LEU A 191 5.11 -6.99 7.45
N THR A 192 3.88 -7.44 7.63
CA THR A 192 3.00 -6.90 8.68
C THR A 192 2.99 -7.83 9.90
N VAL A 193 3.37 -7.34 11.07
CA VAL A 193 3.01 -8.01 12.33
C VAL A 193 1.61 -7.52 12.70
N ARG A 194 0.61 -8.35 12.39
CA ARG A 194 -0.80 -7.96 12.42
C ARG A 194 -1.33 -7.86 13.84
N SER A 195 -2.28 -6.96 14.05
CA SER A 195 -2.99 -6.86 15.32
C SER A 195 -3.89 -8.05 15.57
N ARG A 196 -3.86 -8.57 16.81
CA ARG A 196 -4.73 -9.69 17.23
C ARG A 196 -6.19 -9.29 17.43
N THR A 197 -6.44 -8.00 17.66
CA THR A 197 -7.78 -7.42 17.74
C THR A 197 -7.75 -6.04 17.09
N THR A 198 -8.90 -5.54 16.65
CA THR A 198 -9.03 -4.17 16.11
C THR A 198 -10.02 -3.33 16.91
N ALA A 199 -10.64 -3.91 17.93
CA ALA A 199 -11.67 -3.24 18.73
C ALA A 199 -11.12 -1.94 19.36
N GLY A 200 -11.86 -0.85 19.21
CA GLY A 200 -11.50 0.47 19.73
C GLY A 200 -10.40 1.21 18.96
N ARG A 201 -9.99 0.71 17.78
CA ARG A 201 -8.79 1.20 17.07
C ARG A 201 -9.05 1.64 15.65
N LEU A 202 -8.19 2.55 15.18
CA LEU A 202 -8.02 2.87 13.76
C LEU A 202 -7.24 1.73 13.10
N VAL A 203 -7.80 1.10 12.07
CA VAL A 203 -7.19 -0.05 11.41
C VAL A 203 -6.53 0.37 10.11
N VAL A 204 -5.20 0.33 10.06
CA VAL A 204 -4.42 0.49 8.83
C VAL A 204 -4.40 -0.83 8.07
N VAL A 205 -4.90 -0.81 6.82
CA VAL A 205 -4.96 -1.98 5.95
C VAL A 205 -3.89 -1.87 4.86
N ASN A 206 -2.82 -2.65 4.97
CA ASN A 206 -1.75 -2.68 3.96
C ASN A 206 -2.23 -3.39 2.67
N SER A 207 -1.94 -2.78 1.52
CA SER A 207 -2.53 -3.12 0.23
C SER A 207 -1.72 -4.19 -0.53
N VAL A 208 -1.36 -5.27 0.16
CA VAL A 208 -0.38 -6.27 -0.31
C VAL A 208 -0.77 -6.95 -1.64
N ALA A 209 -2.07 -7.12 -1.91
CA ALA A 209 -2.55 -7.64 -3.18
C ALA A 209 -2.27 -6.66 -4.34
N THR A 210 -2.47 -5.37 -4.11
CA THR A 210 -2.13 -4.30 -5.06
C THR A 210 -0.63 -4.24 -5.30
N TRP A 211 0.20 -4.41 -4.26
CA TRP A 211 1.65 -4.46 -4.45
C TRP A 211 2.08 -5.57 -5.40
N GLN A 212 1.52 -6.77 -5.25
CA GLN A 212 1.84 -7.90 -6.13
C GLN A 212 1.29 -7.71 -7.54
N ALA A 213 0.12 -7.10 -7.69
CA ALA A 213 -0.47 -6.82 -9.00
C ALA A 213 0.43 -5.97 -9.90
N TYR A 214 1.27 -5.11 -9.30
CA TYR A 214 2.24 -4.24 -9.96
C TYR A 214 3.70 -4.73 -9.83
N ASN A 215 3.92 -5.91 -9.26
CA ASN A 215 5.26 -6.42 -9.04
C ASN A 215 5.81 -7.09 -10.31
N ARG A 216 6.74 -6.40 -10.97
CA ARG A 216 7.42 -6.83 -12.20
C ARG A 216 8.60 -7.78 -12.01
N TRP A 217 8.83 -8.26 -10.78
CA TRP A 217 9.91 -9.21 -10.53
C TRP A 217 9.75 -10.44 -11.43
N GLY A 218 10.85 -10.86 -12.06
CA GLY A 218 10.89 -11.92 -13.07
C GLY A 218 10.15 -11.59 -14.38
N GLY A 219 9.86 -10.31 -14.64
CA GLY A 219 9.49 -9.83 -15.97
C GLY A 219 7.98 -9.80 -16.29
N ALA A 220 7.11 -10.17 -15.35
CA ALA A 220 5.65 -10.14 -15.55
C ALA A 220 4.89 -9.73 -14.28
N ASP A 221 3.76 -9.05 -14.50
CA ASP A 221 2.77 -8.65 -13.50
C ASP A 221 1.36 -8.72 -14.12
N LEU A 222 0.31 -8.24 -13.42
CA LEU A 222 -1.06 -8.26 -13.93
C LEU A 222 -1.31 -7.22 -15.04
N TYR A 223 -0.30 -6.50 -15.52
CA TYR A 223 -0.43 -5.44 -16.52
C TYR A 223 0.45 -5.66 -17.75
N ARG A 224 1.59 -6.32 -17.60
CA ARG A 224 2.59 -6.54 -18.64
C ARG A 224 3.22 -7.90 -18.46
N GLY A 225 3.58 -8.56 -19.56
CA GLY A 225 4.36 -9.80 -19.56
C GLY A 225 5.63 -9.68 -20.38
N GLY A 226 6.04 -10.80 -20.99
CA GLY A 226 7.30 -10.94 -21.71
C GLY A 226 7.43 -10.03 -22.94
N THR A 227 6.32 -9.67 -23.60
CA THR A 227 6.32 -8.74 -24.74
C THR A 227 6.21 -7.27 -24.31
N GLY A 228 6.05 -7.02 -23.01
CA GLY A 228 5.79 -5.69 -22.46
C GLY A 228 4.36 -5.17 -22.67
N LYS A 229 3.52 -5.93 -23.38
CA LYS A 229 2.11 -5.60 -23.68
C LYS A 229 1.14 -6.32 -22.75
N LYS A 230 -0.11 -5.81 -22.70
CA LYS A 230 -1.20 -6.30 -21.83
C LYS A 230 -1.62 -7.73 -22.16
N ASP A 231 -1.68 -8.08 -23.43
CA ASP A 231 -2.00 -9.43 -23.91
C ASP A 231 -1.07 -10.51 -23.36
N SER A 232 0.21 -10.18 -23.11
CA SER A 232 1.21 -11.09 -22.56
C SER A 232 1.26 -11.17 -21.03
N ARG A 233 0.49 -10.34 -20.32
CA ARG A 233 0.51 -10.22 -18.85
C ARG A 233 0.26 -11.54 -18.12
N SER A 234 0.62 -11.59 -16.83
CA SER A 234 0.17 -12.65 -15.96
C SER A 234 -1.33 -12.53 -15.67
N LEU A 235 -2.00 -13.68 -15.57
CA LEU A 235 -3.41 -13.81 -15.15
C LEU A 235 -3.52 -14.09 -13.63
N ALA A 236 -2.39 -14.44 -13.01
CA ALA A 236 -2.23 -14.51 -11.56
C ALA A 236 -0.79 -14.12 -11.16
N VAL A 237 -0.60 -13.60 -9.94
CA VAL A 237 0.71 -13.21 -9.40
C VAL A 237 0.94 -13.84 -8.03
N SER A 238 2.15 -14.34 -7.79
CA SER A 238 2.51 -15.01 -6.55
C SER A 238 3.17 -14.05 -5.56
N PHE A 239 2.96 -14.30 -4.25
CA PHE A 239 3.75 -13.72 -3.17
C PHE A 239 5.07 -14.45 -2.93
N ASP A 240 5.29 -15.61 -3.57
CA ASP A 240 6.51 -16.41 -3.44
C ASP A 240 7.62 -15.91 -4.38
N ARG A 241 7.84 -14.59 -4.31
CA ARG A 241 8.85 -13.87 -5.07
C ARG A 241 9.16 -12.51 -4.41
N PRO A 242 10.38 -11.99 -4.59
CA PRO A 242 10.74 -10.63 -4.18
C PRO A 242 9.89 -9.55 -4.85
N TYR A 243 9.87 -8.35 -4.27
CA TYR A 243 9.34 -7.16 -4.94
C TYR A 243 10.44 -6.46 -5.75
N ALA A 244 10.14 -6.09 -7.00
CA ALA A 244 11.07 -5.33 -7.83
C ALA A 244 11.13 -3.84 -7.49
N ALA A 245 10.03 -3.28 -6.99
CA ALA A 245 9.94 -1.85 -6.70
C ALA A 245 10.67 -1.49 -5.39
N ARG A 246 11.29 -0.31 -5.38
CA ARG A 246 11.88 0.32 -4.19
C ARG A 246 12.79 -0.62 -3.39
N HIS A 247 13.69 -1.29 -4.10
CA HIS A 247 14.70 -2.18 -3.52
C HIS A 247 14.10 -3.33 -2.70
N GLY A 248 12.88 -3.78 -3.04
CA GLY A 248 12.18 -4.84 -2.32
C GLY A 248 11.05 -4.38 -1.41
N ALA A 249 10.87 -3.07 -1.19
CA ALA A 249 9.78 -2.54 -0.36
C ALA A 249 8.40 -2.53 -1.05
N GLY A 250 8.31 -2.88 -2.34
CA GLY A 250 7.04 -2.81 -3.06
C GLY A 250 6.51 -1.38 -3.15
N GLN A 251 5.22 -1.18 -2.84
CA GLN A 251 4.61 0.16 -2.81
C GLN A 251 4.55 0.77 -1.39
N PHE A 252 5.06 0.05 -0.37
CA PHE A 252 5.03 0.45 1.04
C PHE A 252 5.56 1.86 1.27
N SER A 253 6.72 2.17 0.70
CA SER A 253 7.46 3.39 1.06
C SER A 253 6.78 4.69 0.68
N PHE A 254 5.81 4.67 -0.25
CA PHE A 254 5.15 5.88 -0.76
C PHE A 254 3.62 5.87 -0.58
N PHE A 255 2.97 4.71 -0.57
CA PHE A 255 1.52 4.64 -0.32
C PHE A 255 1.14 4.28 1.11
N GLU A 256 2.07 3.89 1.98
CA GLU A 256 1.74 3.42 3.34
C GLU A 256 2.57 4.11 4.42
N ALA A 257 3.91 4.10 4.26
CA ALA A 257 4.83 4.65 5.25
C ALA A 257 4.56 6.12 5.65
N PRO A 258 4.19 7.04 4.73
CA PRO A 258 3.86 8.43 5.10
C PRO A 258 2.69 8.52 6.06
N LEU A 259 1.62 7.75 5.80
CA LEU A 259 0.46 7.72 6.67
C LEU A 259 0.78 7.06 8.00
N ILE A 260 1.49 5.93 8.01
CA ILE A 260 1.84 5.21 9.25
C ILE A 260 2.57 6.14 10.22
N ALA A 261 3.58 6.86 9.73
CA ALA A 261 4.33 7.80 10.57
C ALA A 261 3.46 8.98 11.05
N LEU A 262 2.58 9.51 10.21
CA LEU A 262 1.66 10.57 10.61
C LEU A 262 0.66 10.08 11.66
N ALA A 263 0.06 8.92 11.44
CA ALA A 263 -0.93 8.33 12.32
C ALA A 263 -0.30 8.03 13.69
N GLU A 264 0.87 7.41 13.75
CA GLU A 264 1.54 7.14 15.02
C GLU A 264 1.93 8.42 15.76
N ARG A 265 2.33 9.49 15.04
CA ARG A 265 2.61 10.80 15.64
C ARG A 265 1.42 11.37 16.42
N THR A 266 0.18 11.02 16.05
CA THR A 266 -1.01 11.52 16.74
C THR A 266 -1.23 10.90 18.13
N GLY A 267 -0.55 9.78 18.44
CA GLY A 267 -0.74 9.01 19.68
C GLY A 267 -2.05 8.21 19.72
N LEU A 268 -2.79 8.13 18.61
CA LEU A 268 -4.05 7.41 18.53
C LEU A 268 -3.83 5.88 18.59
N PRO A 269 -4.81 5.11 19.09
CA PRO A 269 -4.70 3.67 19.15
C PRO A 269 -4.91 3.08 17.75
N ILE A 270 -3.85 2.46 17.21
CA ILE A 270 -3.79 1.96 15.84
C ILE A 270 -3.67 0.43 15.85
N ALA A 271 -4.33 -0.21 14.89
CA ALA A 271 -4.18 -1.62 14.57
C ALA A 271 -3.66 -1.76 13.14
N TYR A 272 -2.90 -2.82 12.88
CA TYR A 272 -2.27 -3.08 11.59
C TYR A 272 -2.72 -4.42 11.05
N VAL A 273 -3.20 -4.46 9.80
CA VAL A 273 -3.60 -5.70 9.12
C VAL A 273 -3.25 -5.60 7.63
N THR A 274 -3.41 -6.69 6.90
CA THR A 274 -3.38 -6.71 5.43
C THR A 274 -4.78 -6.96 4.88
N GLY A 275 -5.01 -6.63 3.61
CA GLY A 275 -6.26 -7.00 2.93
C GLY A 275 -6.55 -8.52 2.93
N ILE A 276 -5.50 -9.34 3.00
CA ILE A 276 -5.61 -10.81 3.11
C ILE A 276 -6.12 -11.22 4.49
N ASP A 277 -5.62 -10.62 5.57
CA ASP A 277 -6.11 -10.87 6.93
C ASP A 277 -7.61 -10.55 7.03
N VAL A 278 -8.02 -9.38 6.49
CA VAL A 278 -9.42 -8.96 6.44
C VAL A 278 -10.26 -9.94 5.62
N ALA A 279 -9.74 -10.48 4.51
CA ALA A 279 -10.46 -11.48 3.72
C ALA A 279 -10.63 -12.82 4.46
N ARG A 280 -9.58 -13.24 5.19
CA ARG A 280 -9.49 -14.53 5.86
C ARG A 280 -10.32 -14.61 7.14
N GLU A 281 -10.33 -13.54 7.92
CA GLU A 281 -10.91 -13.52 9.28
C GLU A 281 -12.19 -12.68 9.32
N PRO A 282 -13.38 -13.29 9.27
CA PRO A 282 -14.63 -12.55 9.21
C PRO A 282 -14.80 -11.60 10.39
N GLY A 283 -14.38 -11.96 11.60
CA GLY A 283 -14.54 -11.15 12.80
C GLY A 283 -13.49 -10.05 13.01
N LEU A 284 -12.44 -9.97 12.16
CA LEU A 284 -11.25 -9.17 12.43
C LEU A 284 -11.56 -7.68 12.65
N LEU A 285 -12.53 -7.12 11.94
CA LEU A 285 -12.89 -5.70 11.98
C LEU A 285 -14.01 -5.37 12.99
N LEU A 286 -14.47 -6.35 13.80
CA LEU A 286 -15.52 -6.10 14.79
C LEU A 286 -15.02 -5.13 15.87
N GLY A 287 -15.77 -4.04 16.06
CA GLY A 287 -15.47 -3.02 17.06
C GLY A 287 -14.39 -2.01 16.65
N ALA A 288 -13.85 -2.08 15.43
CA ALA A 288 -12.94 -1.06 14.91
C ALA A 288 -13.62 0.32 14.89
N THR A 289 -12.90 1.38 15.29
CA THR A 289 -13.45 2.75 15.23
C THR A 289 -13.40 3.30 13.81
N ALA A 290 -12.35 2.94 13.06
CA ALA A 290 -12.29 3.19 11.63
C ALA A 290 -11.41 2.20 10.89
N ILE A 291 -11.64 2.10 9.59
CA ILE A 291 -10.83 1.34 8.63
C ILE A 291 -10.18 2.35 7.69
N VAL A 292 -8.87 2.23 7.48
CA VAL A 292 -8.07 3.17 6.69
C VAL A 292 -7.44 2.44 5.52
N SER A 293 -7.98 2.70 4.33
CA SER A 293 -7.43 2.30 3.04
C SER A 293 -6.42 3.35 2.57
N LEU A 294 -5.29 2.88 2.07
CA LEU A 294 -4.07 3.66 1.83
C LEU A 294 -4.05 4.29 0.43
N GLY A 295 -2.89 4.83 0.03
CA GLY A 295 -2.77 5.68 -1.17
C GLY A 295 -3.13 4.99 -2.50
N HIS A 296 -3.09 3.66 -2.55
CA HIS A 296 -3.52 2.88 -3.71
C HIS A 296 -3.87 1.44 -3.33
N ASP A 297 -5.17 1.17 -3.16
CA ASP A 297 -5.68 -0.13 -2.74
C ASP A 297 -6.68 -0.72 -3.76
N GLU A 298 -6.18 -1.01 -4.96
CA GLU A 298 -6.97 -1.38 -6.14
C GLU A 298 -7.54 -2.81 -6.11
N TYR A 299 -6.80 -3.80 -5.56
CA TYR A 299 -7.10 -5.23 -5.73
C TYR A 299 -7.70 -5.86 -4.47
N TRP A 300 -9.01 -6.10 -4.47
CA TRP A 300 -9.75 -6.60 -3.32
C TRP A 300 -10.43 -7.93 -3.62
N SER A 301 -10.47 -8.83 -2.63
CA SER A 301 -11.31 -10.01 -2.71
C SER A 301 -12.78 -9.67 -2.38
N PRO A 302 -13.77 -10.43 -2.90
CA PRO A 302 -15.16 -10.27 -2.48
C PRO A 302 -15.36 -10.42 -0.96
N ARG A 303 -14.54 -11.26 -0.29
CA ARG A 303 -14.59 -11.43 1.17
C ARG A 303 -14.11 -10.17 1.90
N GLN A 304 -12.97 -9.61 1.50
CA GLN A 304 -12.45 -8.35 2.04
C GLN A 304 -13.48 -7.23 1.91
N ARG A 305 -14.02 -7.00 0.70
CA ARG A 305 -15.05 -5.97 0.45
C ARG A 305 -16.25 -6.13 1.38
N ARG A 306 -16.80 -7.34 1.50
CA ARG A 306 -17.94 -7.61 2.39
C ARG A 306 -17.61 -7.36 3.87
N HIS A 307 -16.43 -7.76 4.34
CA HIS A 307 -16.08 -7.56 5.75
C HIS A 307 -15.88 -6.08 6.09
N VAL A 308 -15.29 -5.30 5.18
CA VAL A 308 -15.19 -3.82 5.32
C VAL A 308 -16.57 -3.18 5.32
N MET A 309 -17.44 -3.51 4.35
CA MET A 309 -18.81 -2.98 4.32
C MET A 309 -19.57 -3.32 5.59
N ARG A 310 -19.48 -4.56 6.07
CA ARG A 310 -20.19 -5.00 7.27
C ARG A 310 -19.71 -4.27 8.53
N ALA A 311 -18.43 -3.90 8.63
CA ALA A 311 -17.93 -3.09 9.73
C ALA A 311 -18.44 -1.63 9.61
N ARG A 312 -18.39 -1.06 8.40
CA ARG A 312 -18.95 0.27 8.10
C ARG A 312 -20.44 0.36 8.43
N ASP A 313 -21.21 -0.62 8.00
CA ASP A 313 -22.66 -0.70 8.22
C ASP A 313 -23.01 -0.96 9.71
N ARG A 314 -22.00 -1.18 10.56
CA ARG A 314 -22.11 -1.30 12.02
C ARG A 314 -21.46 -0.14 12.78
N GLY A 315 -21.09 0.94 12.08
CA GLY A 315 -20.65 2.18 12.69
C GLY A 315 -19.14 2.43 12.64
N SER A 316 -18.33 1.50 12.12
CA SER A 316 -16.91 1.79 11.87
C SER A 316 -16.77 2.83 10.75
N ASN A 317 -16.01 3.89 10.95
CA ASN A 317 -15.75 4.85 9.89
C ASN A 317 -14.88 4.24 8.78
N LEU A 318 -14.92 4.78 7.56
CA LEU A 318 -14.06 4.36 6.45
C LEU A 318 -13.32 5.56 5.85
N ALA A 319 -11.99 5.52 5.88
CA ALA A 319 -11.14 6.50 5.22
C ALA A 319 -10.47 5.84 4.00
N VAL A 320 -10.76 6.34 2.80
CA VAL A 320 -10.08 5.98 1.56
C VAL A 320 -9.14 7.12 1.19
N LEU A 321 -7.85 6.99 1.51
CA LEU A 321 -6.84 8.03 1.31
C LEU A 321 -6.12 7.92 -0.06
N GLY A 322 -6.83 7.39 -1.05
CA GLY A 322 -6.33 7.16 -2.39
C GLY A 322 -7.40 7.44 -3.45
N ALA A 323 -7.12 6.95 -4.66
CA ALA A 323 -8.09 6.76 -5.74
C ALA A 323 -8.03 5.31 -6.21
N ASN A 324 -8.97 4.89 -7.07
CA ASN A 324 -9.00 3.55 -7.64
C ASN A 324 -9.09 2.44 -6.58
N CYS A 325 -9.69 2.75 -5.43
CA CYS A 325 -9.86 1.80 -4.34
C CYS A 325 -10.91 0.75 -4.70
N CYS A 326 -10.63 -0.53 -4.41
CA CYS A 326 -11.56 -1.64 -4.62
C CYS A 326 -12.07 -1.77 -6.08
N TYR A 327 -11.26 -1.39 -7.08
CA TYR A 327 -11.63 -1.48 -8.49
C TYR A 327 -11.58 -2.90 -9.04
N ARG A 328 -10.52 -3.65 -8.70
CA ARG A 328 -10.28 -5.02 -9.20
C ARG A 328 -10.75 -6.07 -8.22
N ARG A 329 -11.61 -6.96 -8.68
CA ARG A 329 -12.02 -8.18 -7.99
C ARG A 329 -10.97 -9.26 -8.19
N VAL A 330 -10.41 -9.75 -7.08
CA VAL A 330 -9.43 -10.84 -7.07
C VAL A 330 -9.90 -12.05 -6.29
N ARG A 331 -9.23 -13.18 -6.54
CA ARG A 331 -9.31 -14.38 -5.73
C ARG A 331 -7.93 -14.70 -5.16
N PHE A 332 -7.89 -15.16 -3.91
CA PHE A 332 -6.68 -15.68 -3.30
C PHE A 332 -6.67 -17.20 -3.41
N GLU A 333 -5.53 -17.74 -3.84
CA GLU A 333 -5.31 -19.18 -4.01
C GLU A 333 -4.03 -19.61 -3.28
N PRO A 334 -3.93 -20.87 -2.85
CA PRO A 334 -2.72 -21.38 -2.20
C PRO A 334 -1.55 -21.51 -3.18
N SER A 335 -0.36 -21.72 -2.63
CA SER A 335 0.82 -22.22 -3.31
C SER A 335 1.46 -23.33 -2.47
N SER A 336 2.61 -23.86 -2.90
CA SER A 336 3.41 -24.79 -2.09
C SER A 336 3.95 -24.19 -0.79
N VAL A 337 3.97 -22.85 -0.65
CA VAL A 337 4.43 -22.16 0.56
C VAL A 337 3.30 -22.01 1.59
N GLY A 338 2.04 -21.96 1.17
CA GLY A 338 0.91 -21.85 2.08
C GLY A 338 -0.38 -21.32 1.45
N PRO A 339 -1.40 -21.01 2.27
CA PRO A 339 -2.66 -20.43 1.81
C PRO A 339 -2.51 -18.96 1.40
N ASP A 340 -3.39 -18.52 0.49
CA ASP A 340 -3.50 -17.12 0.02
C ASP A 340 -2.18 -16.54 -0.53
N ARG A 341 -1.37 -17.38 -1.18
CA ARG A 341 -0.05 -17.03 -1.73
C ARG A 341 -0.09 -16.61 -3.20
N THR A 342 -1.26 -16.68 -3.84
CA THR A 342 -1.47 -16.29 -5.23
C THR A 342 -2.67 -15.34 -5.33
N VAL A 343 -2.49 -14.22 -6.04
CA VAL A 343 -3.56 -13.28 -6.39
C VAL A 343 -3.98 -13.52 -7.84
N VAL A 344 -5.21 -13.98 -8.05
CA VAL A 344 -5.76 -14.28 -9.37
C VAL A 344 -6.61 -13.13 -9.88
N CYS A 345 -6.34 -12.68 -11.11
CA CYS A 345 -7.05 -11.59 -11.77
C CYS A 345 -6.98 -11.72 -13.30
N PHE A 346 -8.03 -12.31 -13.87
CA PHE A 346 -8.16 -12.46 -15.32
C PHE A 346 -8.67 -11.19 -16.01
N LYS A 347 -9.13 -10.17 -15.28
CA LYS A 347 -9.57 -8.87 -15.83
C LYS A 347 -10.65 -9.07 -16.90
N GLU A 348 -10.44 -8.57 -18.12
CA GLU A 348 -11.37 -8.74 -19.23
C GLU A 348 -11.42 -10.19 -19.75
N ASP A 349 -10.41 -11.01 -19.43
CA ASP A 349 -10.31 -12.43 -19.85
C ASP A 349 -10.97 -13.38 -18.82
N TYR A 350 -11.86 -12.89 -17.94
CA TYR A 350 -12.40 -13.66 -16.81
C TYR A 350 -13.18 -14.92 -17.20
N GLU A 351 -13.69 -15.01 -18.43
CA GLU A 351 -14.35 -16.22 -18.95
C GLU A 351 -13.37 -17.39 -19.15
N ALA A 352 -12.07 -17.10 -19.23
CA ALA A 352 -11.01 -18.10 -19.26
C ALA A 352 -10.55 -18.54 -17.85
N ASP A 353 -11.02 -17.89 -16.78
CA ASP A 353 -10.68 -18.24 -15.41
C ASP A 353 -11.28 -19.61 -15.03
N PRO A 354 -10.45 -20.64 -14.73
CA PRO A 354 -10.96 -21.94 -14.31
C PRO A 354 -11.86 -21.87 -13.07
N GLY A 355 -11.56 -20.96 -12.14
CA GLY A 355 -12.38 -20.75 -10.96
C GLY A 355 -13.76 -20.20 -11.31
N TYR A 356 -13.85 -19.28 -12.28
CA TYR A 356 -15.12 -18.76 -12.76
C TYR A 356 -15.94 -19.85 -13.47
N ARG A 357 -15.29 -20.66 -14.33
CA ARG A 357 -15.93 -21.82 -14.98
C ARG A 357 -16.43 -22.87 -13.98
N ALA A 358 -15.80 -22.96 -12.81
CA ALA A 358 -16.22 -23.79 -11.69
C ALA A 358 -17.26 -23.11 -10.77
N GLY A 359 -17.80 -21.95 -11.14
CA GLY A 359 -18.87 -21.26 -10.41
C GLY A 359 -18.41 -20.27 -9.33
N LEU A 360 -17.11 -19.97 -9.23
CA LEU A 360 -16.62 -18.90 -8.34
C LEU A 360 -16.88 -17.51 -8.97
N PRO A 361 -16.90 -16.43 -8.16
CA PRO A 361 -17.03 -15.08 -8.70
C PRO A 361 -15.96 -14.76 -9.76
N PRO A 362 -16.31 -13.96 -10.80
CA PRO A 362 -15.36 -13.56 -11.83
C PRO A 362 -14.18 -12.77 -11.23
N THR A 363 -13.00 -12.86 -11.82
CA THR A 363 -11.82 -12.07 -11.37
C THR A 363 -11.59 -10.85 -12.27
N ASN A 364 -12.63 -10.01 -12.37
CA ASN A 364 -12.73 -8.83 -13.25
C ASN A 364 -12.86 -7.51 -12.46
N ASP A 365 -13.37 -6.45 -13.07
CA ASP A 365 -13.65 -5.19 -12.36
C ASP A 365 -14.93 -5.32 -11.53
N PHE A 366 -14.91 -4.82 -10.28
CA PHE A 366 -16.06 -4.93 -9.37
C PHE A 366 -17.34 -4.35 -9.97
N ARG A 367 -17.25 -3.21 -10.67
CA ARG A 367 -18.38 -2.53 -11.32
C ARG A 367 -18.95 -3.21 -12.56
N ARG A 368 -18.31 -4.26 -13.09
CA ARG A 368 -18.71 -4.87 -14.37
C ARG A 368 -19.51 -6.16 -14.17
N ALA A 369 -20.40 -6.42 -15.13
CA ALA A 369 -21.01 -7.74 -15.32
C ALA A 369 -19.94 -8.84 -15.36
N PRO A 370 -20.25 -10.09 -14.95
CA PRO A 370 -21.58 -10.62 -14.63
C PRO A 370 -22.06 -10.34 -13.20
N LEU A 371 -21.23 -9.76 -12.34
CA LEU A 371 -21.58 -9.45 -10.96
C LEU A 371 -21.24 -7.98 -10.66
N PRO A 372 -22.06 -7.01 -11.09
CA PRO A 372 -21.76 -5.59 -10.88
C PRO A 372 -21.94 -5.20 -9.41
N GLN A 373 -20.88 -4.63 -8.82
CA GLN A 373 -20.79 -4.15 -7.44
C GLN A 373 -19.90 -2.89 -7.42
N PRO A 374 -20.38 -1.75 -7.95
CA PRO A 374 -19.56 -0.55 -8.12
C PRO A 374 -18.95 -0.07 -6.80
N GLU A 375 -17.82 0.61 -6.93
CA GLU A 375 -17.01 1.15 -5.83
C GLU A 375 -17.78 2.20 -5.02
N SER A 376 -18.69 2.91 -5.70
CA SER A 376 -19.57 3.90 -5.08
C SER A 376 -20.45 3.33 -3.98
N GLU A 377 -20.86 2.05 -4.04
CA GLU A 377 -21.59 1.40 -2.94
C GLU A 377 -20.74 1.28 -1.66
N LEU A 378 -19.41 1.23 -1.79
CA LEU A 378 -18.46 1.13 -0.68
C LEU A 378 -18.11 2.51 -0.12
N HIS A 379 -17.82 3.49 -0.98
CA HIS A 379 -17.27 4.76 -0.51
C HIS A 379 -17.78 6.02 -1.22
N GLY A 380 -18.85 5.90 -2.01
CA GLY A 380 -19.55 7.02 -2.64
C GLY A 380 -18.90 7.59 -3.90
N MET A 381 -17.73 7.09 -4.29
CA MET A 381 -17.00 7.57 -5.47
C MET A 381 -16.64 6.44 -6.43
N MET A 382 -16.36 6.81 -7.68
CA MET A 382 -15.95 5.90 -8.74
C MET A 382 -14.62 6.34 -9.32
N TYR A 383 -13.69 5.40 -9.54
CA TYR A 383 -12.53 5.64 -10.40
C TYR A 383 -12.96 6.12 -11.79
N ASP A 384 -12.41 7.25 -12.23
CA ASP A 384 -12.79 7.89 -13.50
C ASP A 384 -11.67 7.89 -14.53
N GLY A 385 -10.40 7.92 -14.11
CA GLY A 385 -9.33 7.76 -15.08
C GLY A 385 -7.90 7.99 -14.67
N TYR A 386 -7.07 7.81 -15.70
CA TYR A 386 -5.62 7.93 -15.75
C TYR A 386 -5.18 8.21 -17.20
N PRO A 387 -4.07 8.93 -17.45
CA PRO A 387 -3.29 9.69 -16.48
C PRO A 387 -3.93 11.03 -16.16
N VAL A 388 -3.61 11.56 -14.99
CA VAL A 388 -3.87 12.95 -14.62
C VAL A 388 -2.70 13.51 -13.81
N ASP A 389 -2.44 14.80 -13.99
CA ASP A 389 -1.64 15.63 -13.09
C ASP A 389 -2.33 17.00 -13.02
N ALA A 390 -2.91 17.32 -11.86
CA ALA A 390 -3.77 18.48 -11.71
C ALA A 390 -3.71 19.06 -10.28
N PRO A 391 -4.08 20.34 -10.10
CA PRO A 391 -4.22 20.90 -8.77
C PRO A 391 -5.40 20.29 -8.02
N TYR A 392 -5.26 20.11 -6.71
CA TYR A 392 -6.39 19.92 -5.79
C TYR A 392 -7.04 21.28 -5.51
N VAL A 393 -8.36 21.43 -5.74
CA VAL A 393 -9.06 22.72 -5.60
C VAL A 393 -10.16 22.61 -4.56
N VAL A 394 -10.06 23.43 -3.50
CA VAL A 394 -11.00 23.44 -2.37
C VAL A 394 -12.37 23.98 -2.80
N ALA A 395 -13.44 23.23 -2.48
CA ALA A 395 -14.81 23.58 -2.82
C ALA A 395 -15.69 23.90 -1.58
N ALA A 396 -15.42 23.27 -0.43
CA ALA A 396 -16.17 23.49 0.82
C ALA A 396 -15.21 23.89 1.97
N PRO A 397 -14.70 25.13 2.01
CA PRO A 397 -13.70 25.56 2.98
C PRO A 397 -14.18 25.52 4.44
N SER A 398 -15.50 25.56 4.69
CA SER A 398 -16.11 25.45 6.02
C SER A 398 -16.26 24.01 6.52
N HIS A 399 -15.97 23.00 5.68
CA HIS A 399 -16.09 21.60 6.08
C HIS A 399 -15.13 21.29 7.24
N TRP A 400 -15.59 20.53 8.24
CA TRP A 400 -14.84 20.26 9.48
C TRP A 400 -13.46 19.64 9.24
N LEU A 401 -13.30 18.83 8.19
CA LEU A 401 -12.00 18.26 7.80
C LEU A 401 -10.95 19.33 7.48
N LEU A 402 -11.37 20.50 7.00
CA LEU A 402 -10.48 21.60 6.63
C LEU A 402 -10.23 22.59 7.79
N ALA A 403 -10.78 22.32 8.99
CA ALA A 403 -10.57 23.16 10.17
C ALA A 403 -9.07 23.33 10.48
N GLY A 404 -8.65 24.57 10.73
CA GLY A 404 -7.26 24.90 11.04
C GLY A 404 -6.29 24.88 9.85
N THR A 405 -6.73 24.53 8.64
CA THR A 405 -5.87 24.57 7.43
C THR A 405 -5.66 25.99 6.89
N GLY A 406 -6.59 26.91 7.18
CA GLY A 406 -6.64 28.24 6.59
C GLY A 406 -7.10 28.27 5.13
N ALA A 407 -7.49 27.12 4.57
CA ALA A 407 -7.88 27.01 3.16
C ALA A 407 -9.17 27.79 2.86
N ARG A 408 -9.20 28.42 1.69
CA ARG A 408 -10.33 29.19 1.15
C ARG A 408 -10.91 28.50 -0.07
N TYR A 409 -12.13 28.89 -0.42
CA TYR A 409 -12.75 28.46 -1.67
C TYR A 409 -11.83 28.81 -2.86
N GLY A 410 -11.55 27.83 -3.73
CA GLY A 410 -10.69 28.01 -4.88
C GLY A 410 -9.18 27.89 -4.60
N ASP A 411 -8.75 27.74 -3.34
CA ASP A 411 -7.34 27.46 -3.06
C ASP A 411 -6.90 26.18 -3.77
N ALA A 412 -5.77 26.28 -4.45
CA ALA A 412 -5.26 25.24 -5.33
C ALA A 412 -3.89 24.72 -4.85
N PHE A 413 -3.76 23.41 -4.71
CA PHE A 413 -2.51 22.73 -4.39
C PHE A 413 -2.02 21.96 -5.61
N ALA A 414 -0.99 22.49 -6.27
CA ALA A 414 -0.47 21.94 -7.52
C ALA A 414 -0.05 20.47 -7.36
N HIS A 415 -0.29 19.69 -8.41
CA HIS A 415 0.08 18.27 -8.52
C HIS A 415 -0.59 17.31 -7.54
N LEU A 416 -1.43 17.77 -6.61
CA LEU A 416 -2.02 16.91 -5.58
C LEU A 416 -3.09 15.95 -6.13
N VAL A 417 -3.67 16.23 -7.30
CA VAL A 417 -4.53 15.27 -8.02
C VAL A 417 -3.69 14.49 -9.03
N GLY A 418 -3.54 13.19 -8.78
CA GLY A 418 -2.84 12.27 -9.66
C GLY A 418 -2.36 11.01 -8.94
N VAL A 419 -1.74 10.07 -9.64
CA VAL A 419 -1.78 9.93 -11.12
C VAL A 419 -3.13 9.41 -11.62
N GLU A 420 -3.95 8.92 -10.70
CA GLU A 420 -5.34 8.49 -10.89
C GLU A 420 -6.26 9.33 -10.01
N TYR A 421 -7.51 9.44 -10.42
CA TYR A 421 -8.53 10.18 -9.70
C TYR A 421 -9.87 9.47 -9.72
N ASP A 422 -10.62 9.71 -8.66
CA ASP A 422 -12.02 9.31 -8.54
C ASP A 422 -12.92 10.52 -8.69
N ARG A 423 -14.17 10.27 -9.03
CA ARG A 423 -15.22 11.27 -9.08
C ARG A 423 -16.51 10.78 -8.43
N VAL A 424 -17.37 11.71 -8.03
CA VAL A 424 -18.77 11.41 -7.77
C VAL A 424 -19.47 11.20 -9.11
N HIS A 425 -20.16 10.06 -9.25
CA HIS A 425 -20.85 9.68 -10.47
C HIS A 425 -22.34 9.43 -10.17
N PRO A 426 -23.24 10.38 -10.51
CA PRO A 426 -24.66 10.29 -10.15
C PRO A 426 -25.38 9.04 -10.68
N ASP A 427 -24.90 8.47 -11.78
CA ASP A 427 -25.49 7.27 -12.38
C ASP A 427 -25.19 5.96 -11.61
N PHE A 428 -24.37 6.02 -10.56
CA PHE A 428 -24.05 4.87 -9.72
C PHE A 428 -24.59 5.05 -8.30
N PRO A 429 -25.01 3.96 -7.63
CA PRO A 429 -25.56 4.04 -6.28
C PRO A 429 -24.52 4.52 -5.26
N ALA A 430 -24.94 5.34 -4.32
CA ALA A 430 -24.15 5.75 -3.17
C ALA A 430 -24.84 5.31 -1.86
N PRO A 431 -24.08 4.99 -0.80
CA PRO A 431 -24.65 4.52 0.48
C PRO A 431 -25.33 5.63 1.29
N GLY A 432 -25.22 6.89 0.87
CA GLY A 432 -25.84 8.04 1.50
C GLY A 432 -25.58 9.33 0.72
N PRO A 433 -26.16 10.47 1.16
CA PRO A 433 -25.91 11.78 0.58
C PRO A 433 -24.42 12.14 0.62
N ILE A 434 -23.92 12.69 -0.47
CA ILE A 434 -22.48 13.01 -0.64
C ILE A 434 -22.27 14.52 -0.55
N GLU A 435 -21.36 14.93 0.33
CA GLU A 435 -20.80 16.27 0.39
C GLU A 435 -19.46 16.31 -0.36
N VAL A 436 -19.32 17.23 -1.31
CA VAL A 436 -18.09 17.43 -2.08
C VAL A 436 -17.22 18.48 -1.40
N ILE A 437 -16.06 18.06 -0.89
CA ILE A 437 -15.11 18.91 -0.15
C ILE A 437 -14.18 19.67 -1.10
N ALA A 438 -13.81 19.01 -2.20
CA ALA A 438 -12.94 19.55 -3.22
C ALA A 438 -13.41 19.10 -4.60
N ARG A 439 -13.21 19.97 -5.58
CA ARG A 439 -13.58 19.73 -6.98
C ARG A 439 -12.52 20.31 -7.88
N SER A 440 -11.68 19.43 -8.41
CA SER A 440 -10.55 19.78 -9.26
C SER A 440 -10.88 19.60 -10.73
N PRO A 441 -10.64 20.62 -11.58
CA PRO A 441 -10.70 20.44 -13.02
C PRO A 441 -9.55 19.53 -13.47
N VAL A 442 -9.84 18.52 -14.27
CA VAL A 442 -8.84 17.60 -14.79
C VAL A 442 -9.01 17.36 -16.28
N ILE A 443 -7.90 17.04 -16.95
CA ILE A 443 -7.88 16.58 -18.34
C ILE A 443 -7.27 15.19 -18.34
N CYS A 444 -8.08 14.18 -18.66
CA CYS A 444 -7.65 12.80 -18.72
C CYS A 444 -7.80 12.26 -20.13
N LYS A 445 -6.68 11.95 -20.81
CA LYS A 445 -6.68 11.50 -22.23
C LYS A 445 -7.49 12.42 -23.15
N GLY A 446 -7.38 13.74 -22.95
CA GLY A 446 -8.12 14.76 -23.72
C GLY A 446 -9.57 15.01 -23.25
N ARG A 447 -10.12 14.15 -22.37
CA ARG A 447 -11.46 14.35 -21.78
C ARG A 447 -11.37 15.32 -20.61
N ARG A 448 -12.07 16.45 -20.72
CA ARG A 448 -12.29 17.39 -19.60
C ARG A 448 -13.33 16.81 -18.65
N THR A 449 -13.02 16.78 -17.36
CA THR A 449 -13.89 16.27 -16.30
C THR A 449 -13.43 16.85 -14.95
N THR A 450 -13.97 16.35 -13.85
CA THR A 450 -13.57 16.71 -12.50
C THR A 450 -13.09 15.50 -11.71
N ALA A 451 -12.16 15.76 -10.79
CA ALA A 451 -11.83 14.89 -9.67
C ALA A 451 -12.42 15.51 -8.40
N GLU A 452 -12.88 14.69 -7.46
CA GLU A 452 -13.43 15.20 -6.20
C GLU A 452 -12.79 14.54 -4.97
N SER A 453 -12.88 15.22 -3.84
CA SER A 453 -12.86 14.56 -2.53
C SER A 453 -14.24 14.68 -1.92
N ALA A 454 -14.70 13.61 -1.28
CA ALA A 454 -16.06 13.49 -0.83
C ALA A 454 -16.16 12.94 0.59
N TYR A 455 -17.22 13.35 1.28
CA TYR A 455 -17.61 12.83 2.58
C TYR A 455 -19.10 12.47 2.58
N LEU A 456 -19.45 11.38 3.25
CA LEU A 456 -20.82 10.96 3.46
C LEU A 456 -20.98 10.28 4.82
N THR A 457 -22.21 10.11 5.27
CA THR A 457 -22.54 9.32 6.47
C THR A 457 -23.61 8.28 6.17
N LEU A 458 -23.56 7.15 6.87
CA LEU A 458 -24.53 6.06 6.76
C LEU A 458 -25.55 6.10 7.90
N PRO A 459 -26.71 5.39 7.77
CA PRO A 459 -27.65 5.19 8.87
C PRO A 459 -27.04 4.60 10.13
N SER A 460 -25.95 3.84 10.01
CA SER A 460 -25.17 3.30 11.13
C SER A 460 -24.43 4.37 11.94
N GLY A 461 -24.41 5.62 11.48
CA GLY A 461 -23.59 6.71 12.00
C GLY A 461 -22.14 6.70 11.48
N ALA A 462 -21.72 5.69 10.71
CA ALA A 462 -20.38 5.67 10.14
C ALA A 462 -20.18 6.84 9.16
N GLY A 463 -19.08 7.57 9.32
CA GLY A 463 -18.58 8.51 8.33
C GLY A 463 -17.67 7.83 7.31
N VAL A 464 -17.76 8.25 6.05
CA VAL A 464 -16.89 7.78 4.98
C VAL A 464 -16.26 8.98 4.29
N PHE A 465 -14.93 9.03 4.28
CA PHE A 465 -14.16 10.04 3.55
C PHE A 465 -13.39 9.36 2.42
N THR A 466 -13.44 9.95 1.23
CA THR A 466 -12.64 9.54 0.07
C THR A 466 -11.83 10.73 -0.45
N ALA A 467 -10.51 10.59 -0.48
CA ALA A 467 -9.60 11.61 -0.99
C ALA A 467 -9.68 11.76 -2.53
N GLY A 468 -9.95 10.68 -3.25
CA GLY A 468 -10.17 10.70 -4.69
C GLY A 468 -8.93 11.02 -5.53
N THR A 469 -7.73 10.89 -4.94
CA THR A 469 -6.44 11.03 -5.61
C THR A 469 -5.42 10.05 -5.02
N MET A 470 -4.65 9.36 -5.86
CA MET A 470 -3.58 8.45 -5.39
C MET A 470 -2.44 9.19 -4.67
N ARG A 471 -2.23 10.47 -4.99
CA ARG A 471 -1.14 11.29 -4.44
C ARG A 471 -1.40 11.79 -3.02
N TRP A 472 -2.57 11.54 -2.42
CA TRP A 472 -2.89 12.04 -1.08
C TRP A 472 -1.88 11.57 -0.02
N VAL A 473 -1.60 10.26 0.06
CA VAL A 473 -0.62 9.73 1.02
C VAL A 473 0.80 10.17 0.68
N GLU A 474 1.17 10.22 -0.61
CA GLU A 474 2.49 10.71 -1.04
C GLU A 474 2.72 12.18 -0.61
N ALA A 475 1.68 13.00 -0.69
CA ALA A 475 1.72 14.41 -0.31
C ALA A 475 2.04 14.62 1.16
N LEU A 476 1.78 13.65 2.04
CA LEU A 476 2.10 13.76 3.48
C LEU A 476 3.59 13.97 3.74
N ASP A 477 4.46 13.46 2.85
CA ASP A 477 5.92 13.66 2.91
C ASP A 477 6.39 14.88 2.07
N ALA A 478 5.47 15.65 1.46
CA ALA A 478 5.81 16.86 0.70
C ALA A 478 6.27 18.01 1.62
N THR A 479 7.41 18.59 1.26
CA THR A 479 8.10 19.69 1.97
C THR A 479 8.82 20.59 0.96
N GLY A 480 9.23 21.79 1.40
CA GLY A 480 10.01 22.72 0.57
C GLY A 480 9.25 23.25 -0.65
N SER A 481 9.98 23.60 -1.70
CA SER A 481 9.45 24.18 -2.95
C SER A 481 8.86 23.15 -3.93
N GLY A 482 8.84 21.87 -3.56
CA GLY A 482 8.44 20.77 -4.43
C GLY A 482 9.58 20.28 -5.33
N GLY A 483 9.60 18.97 -5.58
CA GLY A 483 10.66 18.33 -6.35
C GLY A 483 10.22 17.01 -6.96
N LYS A 484 11.09 16.43 -7.81
CA LYS A 484 10.79 15.18 -8.55
C LYS A 484 10.43 14.00 -7.65
N ALA A 485 10.97 13.96 -6.43
CA ALA A 485 10.69 12.89 -5.46
C ALA A 485 9.21 12.85 -5.02
N ASN A 486 8.53 14.00 -5.03
CA ASN A 486 7.14 14.17 -4.61
C ASN A 486 6.25 14.69 -5.76
N HIS A 487 6.62 14.39 -7.01
CA HIS A 487 5.86 14.79 -8.21
C HIS A 487 5.61 16.31 -8.34
N GLY A 488 6.49 17.13 -7.78
CA GLY A 488 6.33 18.59 -7.77
C GLY A 488 5.40 19.15 -6.69
N MET A 489 4.78 18.29 -5.85
CA MET A 489 4.00 18.77 -4.70
C MET A 489 4.92 19.48 -3.71
N ASP A 490 4.50 20.68 -3.28
CA ASP A 490 5.26 21.56 -2.40
C ASP A 490 4.91 21.35 -0.91
N GLY A 491 5.62 22.05 -0.02
CA GLY A 491 5.38 22.01 1.42
C GLY A 491 4.01 22.52 1.85
N ARG A 492 3.35 23.34 1.01
CA ARG A 492 1.98 23.83 1.26
C ARG A 492 0.96 22.73 1.03
N ALA A 493 1.09 21.95 -0.06
CA ALA A 493 0.31 20.73 -0.29
C ALA A 493 0.51 19.71 0.84
N GLY A 494 1.76 19.54 1.29
CA GLY A 494 2.06 18.66 2.42
C GLY A 494 1.47 19.13 3.75
N ALA A 495 1.55 20.43 4.05
CA ALA A 495 0.97 20.99 5.27
C ALA A 495 -0.56 20.84 5.29
N PHE A 496 -1.21 21.14 4.17
CA PHE A 496 -2.64 20.97 3.98
C PHE A 496 -3.07 19.52 4.18
N THR A 497 -2.47 18.58 3.45
CA THR A 497 -2.85 17.15 3.52
C THR A 497 -2.57 16.55 4.90
N ARG A 498 -1.48 16.94 5.58
CA ARG A 498 -1.22 16.51 6.97
C ARG A 498 -2.30 17.01 7.92
N ALA A 499 -2.65 18.30 7.88
CA ALA A 499 -3.68 18.87 8.76
C ALA A 499 -5.05 18.21 8.55
N VAL A 500 -5.48 18.05 7.28
CA VAL A 500 -6.75 17.38 6.95
C VAL A 500 -6.75 15.92 7.41
N THR A 501 -5.66 15.20 7.20
CA THR A 501 -5.54 13.80 7.61
C THR A 501 -5.53 13.66 9.13
N GLU A 502 -4.88 14.55 9.87
CA GLU A 502 -4.93 14.54 11.34
C GLU A 502 -6.34 14.82 11.88
N ASN A 503 -7.06 15.78 11.31
CA ASN A 503 -8.47 16.04 11.66
C ASN A 503 -9.32 14.78 11.44
N LEU A 504 -9.16 14.14 10.28
CA LEU A 504 -9.84 12.90 9.93
C LEU A 504 -9.57 11.80 10.97
N LEU A 505 -8.30 11.49 11.24
CA LEU A 505 -7.92 10.41 12.16
C LEU A 505 -8.42 10.67 13.58
N ARG A 506 -8.35 11.92 14.07
CA ARG A 506 -8.83 12.30 15.40
C ARG A 506 -10.35 12.26 15.53
N ALA A 507 -11.10 12.55 14.47
CA ALA A 507 -12.54 12.39 14.48
C ALA A 507 -12.91 10.90 14.40
N PHE A 508 -12.31 10.17 13.46
CA PHE A 508 -12.65 8.78 13.17
C PHE A 508 -12.27 7.81 14.29
N SER A 509 -11.28 8.16 15.12
CA SER A 509 -10.90 7.37 16.31
C SER A 509 -11.92 7.41 17.45
N ARG A 510 -12.87 8.35 17.45
CA ARG A 510 -13.87 8.51 18.53
C ARG A 510 -15.12 7.64 18.37
N GLY A 511 -15.24 6.91 17.26
CA GLY A 511 -16.47 6.18 16.91
C GLY A 511 -17.25 6.90 15.80
N PRO A 512 -18.51 6.50 15.53
CA PRO A 512 -19.15 6.83 14.26
C PRO A 512 -19.24 8.34 14.04
N ALA A 513 -18.54 8.85 13.03
CA ALA A 513 -18.35 10.28 12.81
C ALA A 513 -19.65 10.99 12.41
N GLY A 514 -20.64 10.28 11.86
CA GLY A 514 -21.97 10.81 11.57
C GLY A 514 -22.82 11.13 12.80
N LEU A 515 -22.32 10.88 14.02
CA LEU A 515 -22.93 11.39 15.25
C LEU A 515 -22.56 12.86 15.52
N THR A 516 -21.37 13.30 15.09
CA THR A 516 -20.87 14.66 15.35
C THR A 516 -20.64 15.47 14.07
N HIS A 517 -20.57 14.82 12.92
CA HIS A 517 -20.21 15.37 11.62
C HIS A 517 -21.13 14.82 10.53
N ARG A 518 -22.41 15.18 10.57
CA ARG A 518 -23.34 14.89 9.47
C ARG A 518 -23.09 15.86 8.31
N PRO A 519 -23.24 15.41 7.06
CA PRO A 519 -23.34 16.31 5.92
C PRO A 519 -24.42 17.36 6.17
N VAL A 520 -24.15 18.60 5.79
CA VAL A 520 -25.07 19.74 5.92
C VAL A 520 -26.12 19.73 4.82
#